data_AF-A0A520IU88-F1
#
_entry.id   AF-A0A520IU88-F1
#
_cell.length_a   1.000
_cell.length_b   1.000
_cell.length_c   1.000
_cell.angle_alpha   90.00
_cell.angle_beta   90.00
_cell.angle_gamma   90.00
#
_symmetry.space_group_name_H-M   'P 1'
#
loop_
_entity.id
_entity.type
_entity.pdbx_description
1 polymer ?
#
loop_
_entity_poly.entity_id
_entity_poly.type
_entity_poly.pdbx_seq_one_letter_code
_entity_poly.pdbx_strand_id
1 'polypeptide(L)'
;REAFDSYARVLSPRGLLLVHISNRFLDLEPVVAAAAKAGGWKAVTLFYSAPGATMSQWIALSRDPATIRVLQARDAAWKPTRGRPGFVPWSDGYSSILPLVKGL
;
A
#
# COMPACT_ATOMS: atom_id res chain seq x y z
N ARG A 1 1.26 13.45 1.99
CA ARG A 1 0.72 13.21 3.37
C ARG A 1 -0.81 13.06 3.34
N GLU A 2 -1.51 13.88 2.56
CA GLU A 2 -2.94 14.13 2.73
C GLU A 2 -3.90 13.02 2.25
N ALA A 3 -3.51 12.21 1.25
CA ALA A 3 -4.44 11.27 0.62
C ALA A 3 -5.01 10.22 1.58
N PHE A 4 -4.17 9.56 2.39
CA PHE A 4 -4.63 8.53 3.33
C PHE A 4 -5.25 9.08 4.62
N ASP A 5 -4.90 10.31 5.00
CA ASP A 5 -5.50 10.97 6.17
C ASP A 5 -6.99 11.26 5.95
N SER A 6 -7.39 11.53 4.71
CA SER A 6 -8.81 11.70 4.37
C SER A 6 -9.62 10.40 4.51
N TYR A 7 -9.07 9.26 4.08
CA TYR A 7 -9.71 7.96 4.31
C TYR A 7 -9.72 7.57 5.79
N ALA A 8 -8.71 7.98 6.57
CA ALA A 8 -8.65 7.73 8.01
C ALA A 8 -9.88 8.28 8.76
N ARG A 9 -10.40 9.45 8.34
CA ARG A 9 -11.50 10.14 9.05
C ARG A 9 -12.82 9.38 9.03
N VAL A 10 -13.04 8.56 8.00
CA VAL A 10 -14.29 7.81 7.80
C VAL A 10 -14.15 6.32 8.13
N LEU A 11 -12.93 5.87 8.45
CA LEU A 11 -12.67 4.49 8.82
C LEU A 11 -12.99 4.28 10.31
N SER A 12 -13.60 3.14 10.63
CA SER A 12 -13.71 2.73 12.04
C SER A 12 -12.32 2.50 12.65
N PRO A 13 -12.16 2.51 13.99
CA PRO A 13 -10.86 2.29 14.64
C PRO A 13 -10.18 0.96 14.26
N ARG A 14 -10.96 -0.07 13.91
CA ARG A 14 -10.48 -1.39 13.42
C ARG A 14 -10.71 -1.57 11.92
N GLY A 15 -10.89 -0.48 11.19
CA GLY A 15 -11.17 -0.51 9.78
C GLY A 15 -9.97 -0.97 8.97
N LEU A 16 -10.26 -1.53 7.79
CA LEU A 16 -9.28 -1.94 6.81
C LEU A 16 -9.49 -1.13 5.53
N LEU A 17 -8.45 -0.46 5.07
CA LEU A 17 -8.42 0.18 3.76
C LEU A 17 -7.68 -0.75 2.78
N LEU A 18 -8.33 -1.10 1.67
CA LEU A 18 -7.70 -1.85 0.59
C LEU A 18 -7.47 -0.94 -0.61
N VAL A 19 -6.24 -0.93 -1.11
CA VAL A 19 -5.82 -0.11 -2.24
C VAL A 19 -5.33 -1.03 -3.35
N HIS A 20 -6.01 -1.00 -4.49
CA HIS A 20 -5.55 -1.65 -5.70
C HIS A 20 -4.48 -0.78 -6.38
N ILE A 21 -3.28 -1.33 -6.57
CA ILE A 21 -2.12 -0.58 -7.09
C ILE A 21 -1.52 -1.19 -8.36
N SER A 22 -2.26 -2.06 -9.03
CA SER A 22 -1.80 -2.69 -10.27
C SER A 22 -1.51 -1.65 -11.33
N ASN A 23 -0.24 -1.55 -11.72
CA ASN A 23 0.20 -0.67 -12.78
C ASN A 23 1.28 -1.38 -13.62
N ARG A 24 1.13 -1.34 -14.95
CA ARG A 24 2.06 -1.99 -15.89
C ARG A 24 3.42 -1.29 -15.95
N PHE A 25 3.46 0.01 -15.63
CA PHE A 25 4.64 0.85 -15.84
C PHE A 25 5.26 1.33 -14.54
N LEU A 26 4.45 1.49 -13.49
CA LEU A 26 4.89 2.09 -12.22
C LEU A 26 4.92 1.06 -11.10
N ASP A 27 5.98 1.09 -10.30
CA ASP A 27 6.04 0.44 -8.99
C ASP A 27 5.49 1.39 -7.93
N LEU A 28 4.20 1.24 -7.61
CA LEU A 28 3.48 2.11 -6.69
C LEU A 28 3.57 1.66 -5.22
N GLU A 29 4.11 0.47 -4.95
CA GLU A 29 4.21 -0.06 -3.59
C GLU A 29 5.06 0.84 -2.68
N PRO A 30 6.22 1.37 -3.09
CA PRO A 30 7.02 2.27 -2.27
C PRO A 30 6.29 3.57 -1.93
N VAL A 31 5.45 4.09 -2.84
CA VAL A 31 4.64 5.30 -2.63
C VAL A 31 3.66 5.08 -1.48
N VAL A 32 2.90 4.00 -1.56
CA VAL A 32 1.89 3.67 -0.55
C VAL A 32 2.56 3.28 0.77
N ALA A 33 3.66 2.53 0.74
CA ALA A 33 4.42 2.16 1.94
C ALA A 33 4.96 3.40 2.68
N ALA A 34 5.49 4.38 1.94
CA ALA A 34 5.99 5.63 2.52
C ALA A 34 4.85 6.45 3.14
N ALA A 35 3.71 6.56 2.45
CA ALA A 35 2.54 7.27 2.96
C ALA A 35 1.93 6.56 4.19
N ALA A 36 1.88 5.23 4.18
CA ALA A 36 1.45 4.41 5.32
C ALA A 36 2.30 4.70 6.56
N LYS A 37 3.64 4.64 6.41
CA LYS A 37 4.58 4.94 7.48
C LYS A 37 4.40 6.35 8.03
N ALA A 38 4.26 7.35 7.15
CA ALA A 38 4.07 8.75 7.55
C ALA A 38 2.73 9.00 8.27
N GLY A 39 1.69 8.23 7.94
CA GLY A 39 0.34 8.34 8.54
C GLY A 39 0.08 7.41 9.72
N GLY A 40 1.08 6.68 10.21
CA GLY A 40 0.93 5.75 11.34
C GLY A 40 0.13 4.49 11.02
N TRP A 41 0.11 4.07 9.75
CA TRP A 41 -0.60 2.86 9.31
C TRP A 41 0.33 1.65 9.33
N LYS A 42 -0.23 0.49 9.68
CA LYS A 42 0.37 -0.81 9.35
C LYS A 42 -0.11 -1.20 7.95
N ALA A 43 0.83 -1.54 7.07
CA ALA A 43 0.55 -1.94 5.69
C ALA A 43 1.13 -3.32 5.35
N VAL A 44 0.38 -4.09 4.56
CA VAL A 44 0.79 -5.37 3.96
C VAL A 44 0.36 -5.43 2.49
N THR A 45 1.13 -6.13 1.66
CA THR A 45 0.93 -6.27 0.22
C THR A 45 0.50 -7.70 -0.13
N LEU A 46 -0.31 -7.84 -1.17
CA LEU A 46 -0.70 -9.11 -1.77
C LEU A 46 -0.58 -9.01 -3.29
N PHE A 47 0.11 -9.97 -3.90
CA PHE A 47 0.01 -10.24 -5.33
C PHE A 47 -1.04 -11.32 -5.55
N TYR A 48 -2.21 -10.93 -6.04
CA TYR A 48 -3.30 -11.84 -6.32
C TYR A 48 -3.21 -12.34 -7.76
N SER A 49 -3.26 -13.65 -7.92
CA SER A 49 -3.30 -14.34 -9.20
C SER A 49 -4.20 -15.56 -9.07
N ALA A 50 -5.08 -15.76 -10.04
CA ALA A 50 -5.97 -16.91 -10.11
C ALA A 50 -6.15 -17.32 -11.58
N PRO A 51 -6.44 -18.60 -11.88
CA PRO A 51 -6.73 -19.04 -13.25
C PRO A 51 -7.83 -18.18 -13.89
N GLY A 52 -7.56 -17.62 -15.07
CA GLY A 52 -8.50 -16.73 -15.78
C GLY A 52 -8.55 -15.29 -15.27
N ALA A 53 -7.81 -14.92 -14.23
CA ALA A 53 -7.72 -13.55 -13.72
C ALA A 53 -6.41 -12.87 -14.13
N THR A 54 -6.48 -11.58 -14.45
CA THR A 54 -5.28 -10.74 -14.59
C THR A 54 -4.65 -10.54 -13.22
N MET A 55 -3.33 -10.75 -13.12
CA MET A 55 -2.58 -10.52 -11.89
C MET A 55 -2.81 -9.10 -11.38
N SER A 56 -3.08 -8.98 -10.09
CA SER A 56 -3.28 -7.69 -9.43
C SER A 56 -2.44 -7.57 -8.17
N GLN A 57 -2.10 -6.33 -7.81
CA GLN A 57 -1.38 -6.00 -6.59
C GLN A 57 -2.27 -5.14 -5.70
N TRP A 58 -2.38 -5.54 -4.43
CA TRP A 58 -3.21 -4.90 -3.42
C TRP A 58 -2.38 -4.57 -2.20
N ILE A 59 -2.68 -3.44 -1.55
CA ILE A 59 -2.14 -3.09 -0.24
C ILE A 59 -3.30 -2.93 0.74
N ALA A 60 -3.21 -3.62 1.87
CA ALA A 60 -4.13 -3.47 2.98
C ALA A 60 -3.49 -2.60 4.06
N LEU A 61 -4.22 -1.57 4.53
CA LEU A 61 -3.79 -0.65 5.57
C LEU A 61 -4.77 -0.63 6.73
N SER A 62 -4.26 -0.64 7.96
CA SER A 62 -5.06 -0.37 9.16
C SER A 62 -4.23 0.39 10.20
N ARG A 63 -4.90 1.24 10.99
CA ARG A 63 -4.31 1.85 12.20
C ARG A 63 -4.29 0.88 13.38
N ASP A 64 -5.04 -0.21 13.31
CA ASP A 64 -5.01 -1.29 14.28
C ASP A 64 -4.14 -2.46 13.78
N PRO A 65 -2.96 -2.70 14.38
CA PRO A 65 -2.12 -3.83 14.02
C PRO A 65 -2.79 -5.20 14.23
N ALA A 66 -3.80 -5.31 15.09
CA ALA A 66 -4.54 -6.55 15.28
C ALA A 66 -5.36 -6.93 14.05
N THR A 67 -5.97 -5.94 13.41
CA THR A 67 -6.69 -6.14 12.15
C THR A 67 -5.79 -6.71 11.05
N ILE A 68 -4.55 -6.21 10.92
CA ILE A 68 -3.57 -6.77 9.97
C ILE A 68 -3.15 -8.19 10.36
N ARG A 69 -2.94 -8.47 11.66
CA ARG A 69 -2.62 -9.83 12.12
C ARG A 69 -3.72 -10.83 11.79
N VAL A 70 -4.99 -10.46 11.95
CA VAL A 70 -6.13 -11.31 11.57
C VAL A 70 -6.16 -11.57 10.07
N LEU A 71 -5.91 -10.54 9.25
CA LEU A 71 -5.83 -10.68 7.79
C LEU A 71 -4.73 -11.69 7.39
N GLN A 72 -3.52 -11.53 7.93
CA GLN A 72 -2.39 -12.42 7.63
C GLN A 72 -2.59 -13.86 8.16
N ALA A 73 -3.32 -14.03 9.26
CA ALA A 73 -3.67 -15.35 9.79
C ALA A 73 -4.66 -16.11 8.90
N ARG A 74 -5.52 -15.39 8.17
CA ARG A 74 -6.46 -15.99 7.20
C ARG A 74 -5.81 -16.30 5.86
N ASP A 75 -4.85 -15.48 5.45
CA ASP A 75 -4.10 -15.66 4.22
C ASP A 75 -2.63 -15.24 4.41
N ALA A 76 -1.75 -16.23 4.41
CA ALA A 76 -0.31 -16.03 4.59
C ALA A 76 0.38 -15.40 3.37
N ALA A 77 -0.32 -15.22 2.25
CA ALA A 77 0.19 -14.52 1.07
C ALA A 77 0.34 -13.01 1.30
N TRP A 78 -0.33 -12.44 2.30
CA TRP A 78 -0.11 -11.06 2.72
C TRP A 78 1.27 -10.87 3.36
N LYS A 79 2.15 -10.14 2.68
CA LYS A 79 3.53 -9.88 3.12
C LYS A 79 3.73 -8.42 3.54
N PRO A 80 4.76 -8.09 4.35
CA PRO A 80 5.11 -6.70 4.61
C PRO A 80 5.34 -5.94 3.31
N THR A 81 4.88 -4.68 3.24
CA THR A 81 5.15 -3.82 2.09
C THR A 81 6.64 -3.52 1.95
N ARG A 82 7.12 -3.45 0.71
CA ARG A 82 8.50 -3.08 0.37
C ARG A 82 8.63 -1.56 0.34
N GLY A 83 9.35 -1.02 1.33
CA GLY A 83 9.82 0.36 1.26
C GLY A 83 11.04 0.47 0.36
N ARG A 84 11.31 1.67 -0.18
CA ARG A 84 12.55 1.99 -0.88
C ARG A 84 13.35 3.01 -0.05
N PRO A 85 14.58 2.69 0.39
CA PRO A 85 15.43 3.64 1.11
C PRO A 85 15.66 4.90 0.28
N GLY A 86 15.59 6.08 0.91
CA GLY A 86 15.74 7.37 0.22
C GLY A 86 14.55 7.78 -0.66
N PHE A 87 13.43 7.03 -0.63
CA PHE A 87 12.24 7.38 -1.39
C PHE A 87 11.57 8.63 -0.82
N VAL A 88 11.53 9.70 -1.60
CA VAL A 88 10.81 10.93 -1.27
C VAL A 88 9.31 10.67 -1.50
N PRO A 89 8.48 10.70 -0.44
CA PRO A 89 7.05 10.53 -0.60
C PRO A 89 6.51 11.62 -1.53
N TRP A 90 5.59 11.26 -2.43
CA TRP A 90 4.89 12.26 -3.21
C TRP A 90 4.19 13.27 -2.29
N SER A 91 4.46 14.53 -2.59
CA SER A 91 3.80 15.70 -2.03
C SER A 91 3.41 16.60 -3.19
N ASP A 92 2.52 17.56 -2.97
CA ASP A 92 2.09 18.47 -4.02
C ASP A 92 3.25 19.31 -4.61
N GLY A 93 4.39 19.38 -3.92
CA GLY A 93 5.63 20.01 -4.39
C GLY A 93 6.65 19.08 -5.06
N TYR A 94 6.40 17.75 -5.10
CA TYR A 94 7.29 16.77 -5.73
C TYR A 94 6.47 15.61 -6.33
N SER A 95 6.28 15.66 -7.66
CA SER A 95 5.45 14.71 -8.43
C SER A 95 6.25 13.97 -9.52
N SER A 96 7.54 13.72 -9.32
CA SER A 96 8.31 12.97 -10.31
C SER A 96 7.90 11.50 -10.32
N ILE A 97 7.52 11.01 -11.50
CA ILE A 97 7.19 9.60 -11.75
C ILE A 97 8.44 8.76 -12.07
N LEU A 98 9.56 9.39 -12.42
CA LEU A 98 10.77 8.71 -12.90
C LEU A 98 11.30 7.66 -11.91
N PRO A 99 11.35 7.90 -10.58
CA PRO A 99 11.79 6.89 -9.63
C PRO A 99 10.88 5.66 -9.56
N LEU A 100 9.65 5.73 -10.09
CA LEU A 100 8.66 4.66 -10.02
C LEU A 100 8.61 3.81 -11.28
N VAL A 101 9.25 4.23 -12.37
CA VAL A 101 9.20 3.47 -13.63
C VAL A 101 9.90 2.13 -13.45
N LYS A 102 9.21 1.05 -13.80
CA LYS A 102 9.74 -0.32 -13.75
C LYS A 102 10.76 -0.52 -14.87
N GLY A 103 11.85 -1.21 -14.55
CA GLY A 103 12.88 -1.59 -15.54
C GLY A 103 13.89 -0.48 -15.86
N LEU A 104 13.88 0.63 -15.12
CA LEU A 104 15.02 1.55 -15.03
C LEU A 104 16.00 1.11 -13.94
#